data_AF-A0A8U7N9R5-F1
#
_entry.id   AF-A0A8U7N9R5-F1
#
_cell.length_a   1.000
_cell.length_b   1.000
_cell.length_c   1.000
_cell.angle_alpha   90.00
_cell.angle_beta   90.00
_cell.angle_gamma   90.00
#
_symmetry.space_group_name_H-M   'P 1'
#
loop_
_entity.id
_entity.type
_entity.pdbx_description
1 polymer ?
#
loop_
_entity_poly.entity_id
_entity_poly.type
_entity_poly.pdbx_seq_one_letter_code
_entity_poly.pdbx_strand_id
1 'polypeptide(L)'
;MERRLGSARRAEEVLERGLQSIPLSMDLWIHYISFLQSTLDPALPETAQRIRGAFEAAVAAAGMDFRSDKLWESYVEWERERGDLRAVTAIYDRLLSMPTQLYSHHWEKYGKTPGMHREDPGKTSGIEDLDQEKIRELVISMRQQIYAQNEAEVSKRWNFEDGIKRPYFHVKPLERAQLRNWREYLDFEVAAGSHERSIVLFERCLIACALYEEFWVKYTRYLESRTVPGARSVFQRACGFHLPRKPNIHLLWAAFEEKQGNVEEARRILRCFEAAVPGLAMVRLRRVSLERRHGRVAEAEALLLEAMRANEGLPLGSFYAVKLARQVCKVQKNLGKARKVLVEALEKDPDNARLHANLLEMEFGADVGQNEGNTMSCFERALRSPLPDEAKLVFSQRRVEFLEDFGSSIHSLLKAYDEHQKILKAHAARKRSAPKSGPRFDPSSPRFYPNSRIFSPSVLPLFVPLSPLLIPTLLPFTRICTFLPSFLPFSPPNVSLLPPNFCPPHFPLPIPPFPPNSSSFSPQISPLSPPQLGRTR
;
A
#
# COMPACT_ATOMS: atom_id res chain seq x y z
N MET A 1 29.62 -10.96 13.95
CA MET A 1 29.63 -12.33 14.50
C MET A 1 30.38 -13.27 13.56
N GLU A 2 29.93 -13.44 12.32
CA GLU A 2 30.58 -14.30 11.30
C GLU A 2 32.09 -14.10 11.19
N ARG A 3 32.57 -12.85 11.12
CA ARG A 3 34.02 -12.56 11.08
C ARG A 3 34.76 -13.07 12.33
N ARG A 4 34.15 -13.00 13.51
CA ARG A 4 34.75 -13.52 14.77
C ARG A 4 34.79 -15.05 14.78
N LEU A 5 33.88 -15.69 14.04
CA LEU A 5 33.85 -17.14 13.84
C LEU A 5 34.81 -17.61 12.72
N GLY A 6 35.65 -16.71 12.18
CA GLY A 6 36.65 -17.04 11.17
C GLY A 6 36.10 -17.18 9.74
N SER A 7 34.81 -16.93 9.52
CA SER A 7 34.19 -17.11 8.20
C SER A 7 33.99 -15.76 7.49
N ALA A 8 35.02 -15.32 6.77
CA ALA A 8 34.97 -14.10 5.95
C ALA A 8 33.86 -14.17 4.87
N ARG A 9 33.74 -15.31 4.18
CA ARG A 9 32.72 -15.52 3.14
C ARG A 9 31.30 -15.34 3.68
N ARG A 10 30.96 -15.96 4.81
CA ARG A 10 29.62 -15.77 5.42
C ARG A 10 29.39 -14.34 5.89
N ALA A 11 30.44 -13.66 6.37
CA ALA A 11 30.33 -12.25 6.73
C ALA A 11 29.97 -11.40 5.50
N GLU A 12 30.59 -11.69 4.35
CA GLU A 12 30.28 -11.05 3.09
C GLU A 12 28.84 -11.31 2.65
N GLU A 13 28.41 -12.59 2.62
CA GLU A 13 27.04 -12.98 2.26
C GLU A 13 25.97 -12.33 3.16
N VAL A 14 26.30 -12.03 4.42
CA VAL A 14 25.42 -11.29 5.33
C VAL A 14 25.32 -9.81 4.92
N LEU A 15 26.44 -9.17 4.59
CA LEU A 15 26.47 -7.78 4.16
C LEU A 15 25.74 -7.59 2.83
N GLU A 16 25.97 -8.48 1.86
CA GLU A 16 25.29 -8.47 0.56
C GLU A 16 23.78 -8.60 0.70
N ARG A 17 23.29 -9.55 1.52
CA ARG A 17 21.84 -9.68 1.78
C ARG A 17 21.26 -8.46 2.49
N GLY A 18 22.04 -7.83 3.38
CA GLY A 18 21.66 -6.58 4.02
C GLY A 18 21.48 -5.46 3.00
N LEU A 19 22.43 -5.30 2.09
CA LEU A 19 22.41 -4.28 1.03
C LEU A 19 21.31 -4.53 0.00
N GLN A 20 21.02 -5.79 -0.32
CA GLN A 20 19.87 -6.15 -1.16
C GLN A 20 18.54 -5.76 -0.51
N SER A 21 18.47 -5.79 0.83
CA SER A 21 17.25 -5.47 1.59
C SER A 21 17.10 -3.97 1.84
N ILE A 22 18.19 -3.27 2.13
CA ILE A 22 18.21 -1.83 2.45
C ILE A 22 19.38 -1.16 1.69
N PRO A 23 19.23 -0.97 0.36
CA PRO A 23 20.30 -0.44 -0.50
C PRO A 23 20.60 1.05 -0.25
N LEU A 24 19.74 1.77 0.46
CA LEU A 24 19.92 3.18 0.82
C LEU A 24 20.71 3.38 2.12
N SER A 25 21.12 2.30 2.81
CA SER A 25 21.91 2.42 4.03
C SER A 25 23.36 2.75 3.71
N MET A 26 23.71 4.04 3.78
CA MET A 26 25.07 4.52 3.55
C MET A 26 26.08 3.90 4.53
N ASP A 27 25.71 3.78 5.81
CA ASP A 27 26.56 3.15 6.81
C ASP A 27 26.85 1.68 6.44
N LEU A 28 25.86 0.94 5.95
CA LEU A 28 26.04 -0.45 5.55
C LEU A 28 26.95 -0.58 4.33
N TRP A 29 26.82 0.32 3.34
CA TRP A 29 27.74 0.37 2.19
C TRP A 29 29.18 0.68 2.62
N ILE A 30 29.38 1.68 3.47
CA ILE A 30 30.70 2.04 3.99
C ILE A 30 31.31 0.86 4.75
N HIS A 31 30.51 0.17 5.58
CA HIS A 31 30.95 -1.04 6.27
C HIS A 31 31.31 -2.18 5.31
N TYR A 32 30.53 -2.38 4.25
CA TYR A 32 30.82 -3.39 3.23
C TYR A 32 32.11 -3.09 2.48
N ILE A 33 32.30 -1.85 2.04
CA ILE A 33 33.52 -1.43 1.34
C ILE A 33 34.75 -1.56 2.25
N SER A 34 34.65 -1.13 3.51
CA SER A 34 35.72 -1.30 4.51
C SER A 34 36.01 -2.79 4.78
N PHE A 35 34.98 -3.63 4.77
CA PHE A 35 35.14 -5.09 4.87
C PHE A 35 35.92 -5.65 3.67
N LEU A 36 35.60 -5.23 2.43
CA LEU A 36 36.35 -5.64 1.24
C LEU A 36 37.82 -5.18 1.30
N GLN A 37 38.06 -3.91 1.64
CA GLN A 37 39.41 -3.35 1.78
C GLN A 37 40.27 -4.09 2.81
N SER A 38 39.67 -4.61 3.88
CA SER A 38 40.39 -5.34 4.94
C SER A 38 40.54 -6.84 4.69
N THR A 39 39.78 -7.42 3.75
CA THR A 39 39.73 -8.87 3.54
C THR A 39 40.37 -9.29 2.22
N LEU A 40 40.33 -8.44 1.19
CA LEU A 40 40.89 -8.73 -0.12
C LEU A 40 42.39 -8.42 -0.15
N ASP A 41 43.13 -9.18 -0.95
CA ASP A 41 44.57 -8.98 -1.15
C ASP A 41 44.80 -7.74 -2.04
N PRO A 42 45.47 -6.68 -1.55
CA PRO A 42 45.72 -5.47 -2.33
C PRO A 42 46.66 -5.67 -3.53
N ALA A 43 47.43 -6.76 -3.56
CA ALA A 43 48.34 -7.06 -4.68
C ALA A 43 47.61 -7.52 -5.94
N LEU A 44 46.37 -7.99 -5.82
CA LEU A 44 45.59 -8.51 -6.94
C LEU A 44 44.89 -7.36 -7.71
N PRO A 45 45.05 -7.26 -9.05
CA PRO A 45 44.36 -6.25 -9.86
C PRO A 45 42.82 -6.30 -9.74
N GLU A 46 42.26 -7.50 -9.58
CA GLU A 46 40.82 -7.74 -9.41
C GLU A 46 40.27 -7.10 -8.14
N THR A 47 41.09 -6.98 -7.08
CA THR A 47 40.69 -6.35 -5.81
C THR A 47 40.28 -4.90 -6.02
N ALA A 48 41.06 -4.14 -6.79
CA ALA A 48 40.75 -2.76 -7.10
C ALA A 48 39.44 -2.64 -7.90
N GLN A 49 39.26 -3.51 -8.90
CA GLN A 49 38.04 -3.52 -9.71
C GLN A 49 36.80 -3.85 -8.86
N ARG A 50 36.91 -4.80 -7.92
CA ARG A 50 35.83 -5.19 -7.02
C ARG A 50 35.46 -4.08 -6.04
N ILE A 51 36.44 -3.41 -5.43
CA ILE A 51 36.21 -2.29 -4.52
C ILE A 51 35.58 -1.11 -5.27
N ARG A 52 36.10 -0.77 -6.46
CA ARG A 52 35.49 0.25 -7.33
C ARG A 52 34.06 -0.09 -7.71
N GLY A 53 33.80 -1.34 -8.08
CA GLY A 53 32.45 -1.84 -8.35
C GLY A 53 31.51 -1.68 -7.15
N ALA A 54 32.00 -1.91 -5.93
CA ALA A 54 31.23 -1.68 -4.71
C ALA A 54 30.93 -0.19 -4.47
N PHE A 55 31.89 0.71 -4.72
CA PHE A 55 31.65 2.15 -4.68
C PHE A 55 30.63 2.59 -5.71
N GLU A 56 30.75 2.15 -6.96
CA GLU A 56 29.79 2.47 -8.03
C GLU A 56 28.37 1.97 -7.71
N ALA A 57 28.26 0.75 -7.17
CA ALA A 57 26.98 0.22 -6.71
C ALA A 57 26.40 1.05 -5.55
N ALA A 58 27.24 1.47 -4.61
CA ALA A 58 26.82 2.29 -3.48
C ALA A 58 26.31 3.67 -3.92
N VAL A 59 27.03 4.36 -4.82
CA VAL A 59 26.60 5.69 -5.30
C VAL A 59 25.38 5.59 -6.22
N ALA A 60 25.23 4.51 -7.00
CA ALA A 60 24.02 4.27 -7.78
C ALA A 60 22.79 4.03 -6.89
N ALA A 61 22.98 3.38 -5.74
CA ALA A 61 21.90 3.07 -4.80
C ALA A 61 21.54 4.24 -3.87
N ALA A 62 22.55 4.95 -3.34
CA ALA A 62 22.41 5.89 -2.23
C ALA A 62 23.10 7.25 -2.47
N GLY A 63 23.76 7.47 -3.61
CA GLY A 63 24.50 8.70 -3.90
C GLY A 63 23.62 9.94 -4.10
N MET A 64 22.31 9.76 -4.33
CA MET A 64 21.31 10.83 -4.38
C MET A 64 20.74 11.20 -3.00
N ASP A 65 21.11 10.50 -1.93
CA ASP A 65 20.71 10.91 -0.57
C ASP A 65 21.38 12.24 -0.21
N PHE A 66 20.62 13.15 0.38
CA PHE A 66 21.12 14.45 0.82
C PHE A 66 22.28 14.33 1.83
N ARG A 67 22.39 13.21 2.56
CA ARG A 67 23.46 12.95 3.55
C ARG A 67 24.54 11.99 3.03
N SER A 68 24.66 11.84 1.72
CA SER A 68 25.63 10.93 1.06
C SER A 68 27.07 11.44 1.01
N ASP A 69 27.36 12.59 1.62
CA ASP A 69 28.67 13.24 1.61
C ASP A 69 29.81 12.28 1.92
N LYS A 70 29.69 11.52 3.02
CA LYS A 70 30.73 10.59 3.49
C LYS A 70 31.01 9.46 2.48
N LEU A 71 29.99 9.00 1.76
CA LEU A 71 30.16 7.96 0.74
C LEU A 71 30.98 8.49 -0.43
N TRP A 72 30.64 9.69 -0.91
CA TRP A 72 31.35 10.34 -2.00
C TRP A 72 32.79 10.71 -1.62
N GLU A 73 33.00 11.26 -0.43
CA GLU A 73 34.34 11.59 0.08
C GLU A 73 35.23 10.36 0.18
N SER A 74 34.71 9.25 0.73
CA SER A 74 35.42 7.98 0.81
C SER A 74 35.82 7.46 -0.57
N TYR A 75 34.95 7.62 -1.58
CA TYR A 75 35.27 7.19 -2.94
C TYR A 75 36.37 8.05 -3.58
N VAL A 76 36.28 9.37 -3.43
CA VAL A 76 37.31 10.31 -3.91
C VAL A 76 38.65 10.05 -3.24
N GLU A 77 38.67 9.82 -1.93
CA GLU A 77 39.88 9.54 -1.16
C GLU A 77 40.52 8.23 -1.61
N TRP A 78 39.72 7.19 -1.80
CA TRP A 78 40.20 5.89 -2.28
C TRP A 78 40.86 5.94 -3.67
N GLU A 79 40.26 6.65 -4.64
CA GLU A 79 40.89 6.82 -5.97
C GLU A 79 42.13 7.71 -5.92
N ARG A 80 42.14 8.70 -5.02
CA ARG A 80 43.28 9.61 -4.81
C ARG A 80 44.49 8.87 -4.24
N GLU A 81 44.30 8.01 -3.24
CA GLU A 81 45.36 7.18 -2.66
C GLU A 81 46.01 6.26 -3.71
N ARG A 82 45.23 5.88 -4.73
CA ARG A 82 45.70 5.08 -5.87
C ARG A 82 46.39 5.89 -6.96
N GLY A 83 46.33 7.22 -6.89
CA GLY A 83 46.89 8.14 -7.88
C GLY A 83 46.06 8.27 -9.17
N ASP A 84 44.83 7.75 -9.22
CA ASP A 84 43.97 7.84 -10.42
C ASP A 84 43.22 9.17 -10.46
N LEU A 85 43.94 10.24 -10.83
CA LEU A 85 43.38 11.59 -10.90
C LEU A 85 42.25 11.73 -11.94
N ARG A 86 42.21 10.87 -12.97
CA ARG A 86 41.14 10.86 -13.97
C ARG A 86 39.84 10.35 -13.33
N ALA A 87 39.91 9.26 -12.59
CA ALA A 87 38.77 8.75 -11.82
C ALA A 87 38.29 9.76 -10.78
N VAL A 88 39.20 10.40 -10.03
CA VAL A 88 38.87 11.47 -9.08
C VAL A 88 38.09 12.60 -9.75
N THR A 89 38.55 13.06 -10.93
CA THR A 89 37.88 14.14 -11.68
C THR A 89 36.48 13.72 -12.12
N ALA A 90 36.33 12.49 -12.65
CA ALA A 90 35.04 11.96 -13.07
C ALA A 90 34.04 11.79 -11.90
N ILE A 91 34.53 11.47 -10.69
CA ILE A 91 33.69 11.44 -9.49
C ILE A 91 33.21 12.85 -9.13
N TYR A 92 34.08 13.86 -9.17
CA TYR A 92 33.68 15.25 -8.91
C TYR A 92 32.68 15.79 -9.93
N ASP A 93 32.83 15.44 -11.21
CA ASP A 93 31.88 15.84 -12.25
C ASP A 93 30.45 15.36 -11.95
N ARG A 94 30.31 14.20 -11.30
CA ARG A 94 29.03 13.70 -10.80
C ARG A 94 28.63 14.38 -9.49
N LEU A 95 29.51 14.39 -8.50
CA LEU A 95 29.25 14.89 -7.15
C LEU A 95 28.80 16.36 -7.12
N LEU A 96 29.40 17.22 -7.94
CA LEU A 96 29.08 18.65 -7.96
C LEU A 96 27.64 18.94 -8.44
N SER A 97 27.02 17.98 -9.13
CA SER A 97 25.62 18.04 -9.54
C SER A 97 24.64 17.41 -8.53
N MET A 98 25.15 16.81 -7.45
CA MET A 98 24.33 16.11 -6.45
C MET A 98 24.02 17.05 -5.28
N PRO A 99 22.72 17.25 -4.93
CA PRO A 99 22.34 18.12 -3.83
C PRO A 99 22.56 17.39 -2.51
N THR A 100 23.75 17.59 -1.94
CA THR A 100 24.22 17.02 -0.68
C THR A 100 24.28 18.09 0.41
N GLN A 101 24.38 17.67 1.67
CA GLN A 101 24.40 18.57 2.81
C GLN A 101 25.65 19.45 2.81
N LEU A 102 26.80 18.91 2.41
CA LEU A 102 28.10 19.59 2.38
C LEU A 102 28.53 19.94 0.95
N TYR A 103 27.58 20.25 0.06
CA TYR A 103 27.85 20.59 -1.35
C TYR A 103 28.94 21.66 -1.53
N SER A 104 28.97 22.68 -0.66
CA SER A 104 29.98 23.76 -0.68
C SER A 104 31.38 23.25 -0.31
N HIS A 105 31.49 22.34 0.65
CA HIS A 105 32.75 21.71 1.03
C HIS A 105 33.33 20.84 -0.09
N HIS A 106 32.48 20.12 -0.83
CA HIS A 106 32.91 19.35 -2.00
C HIS A 106 33.47 20.26 -3.09
N TRP A 107 32.87 21.43 -3.29
CA TRP A 107 33.37 22.46 -4.21
C TRP A 107 34.73 23.02 -3.79
N GLU A 108 34.91 23.34 -2.51
CA GLU A 108 36.20 23.79 -1.98
C GLU A 108 37.30 22.73 -2.12
N LYS A 109 36.98 21.46 -1.83
CA LYS A 109 37.91 20.32 -1.99
C LYS A 109 38.26 20.07 -3.46
N TYR A 110 37.29 20.21 -4.36
CA TYR A 110 37.53 20.16 -5.79
C TYR A 110 38.54 21.24 -6.22
N GLY A 111 38.35 22.49 -5.79
CA GLY A 111 39.27 23.60 -6.09
C GLY A 111 40.70 23.41 -5.55
N LYS A 112 40.87 22.65 -4.46
CA LYS A 112 42.20 22.34 -3.88
C LYS A 112 42.87 21.10 -4.50
N THR A 113 42.21 20.38 -5.40
CA THR A 113 42.73 19.12 -5.94
C THR A 113 43.86 19.36 -6.97
N PRO A 114 45.05 18.75 -6.81
CA PRO A 114 46.16 18.89 -7.75
C PRO A 114 45.77 18.43 -9.16
N GLY A 115 46.22 19.16 -10.19
CA GLY A 115 45.81 18.92 -11.59
C GLY A 115 44.52 19.64 -11.99
N MET A 116 43.78 20.21 -11.03
CA MET A 116 42.64 21.10 -11.29
C MET A 116 43.06 22.59 -11.30
N HIS A 117 44.15 22.93 -10.59
CA HIS A 117 44.71 24.30 -10.48
C HIS A 117 46.25 24.36 -10.41
N ARG A 118 47.01 23.31 -10.75
CA ARG A 118 48.46 23.33 -10.46
C ARG A 118 49.24 24.17 -11.49
N GLU A 119 49.67 25.35 -11.03
CA GLU A 119 50.83 26.11 -11.46
C GLU A 119 52.08 25.20 -11.49
N ASP A 120 52.82 25.22 -12.59
CA ASP A 120 54.24 24.90 -12.60
C ASP A 120 54.98 26.05 -13.31
N PRO A 121 55.75 26.89 -12.60
CA PRO A 121 56.56 27.93 -13.23
C PRO A 121 57.81 27.29 -13.83
N GLY A 122 57.66 26.66 -14.99
CA GLY A 122 58.73 25.88 -15.60
C GLY A 122 58.55 25.57 -17.08
N LYS A 123 58.61 26.61 -17.94
CA LYS A 123 58.99 26.63 -19.37
C LYS A 123 58.59 25.43 -20.27
N THR A 124 57.74 25.69 -21.29
CA THR A 124 58.15 25.94 -22.71
C THR A 124 56.96 26.28 -23.63
N SER A 125 57.07 27.43 -24.30
CA SER A 125 56.51 27.84 -25.62
C SER A 125 55.00 27.81 -25.94
N GLY A 126 54.41 29.00 -26.03
CA GLY A 126 53.80 29.55 -27.26
C GLY A 126 52.48 28.96 -27.78
N ILE A 127 51.41 29.78 -27.78
CA ILE A 127 50.05 29.55 -28.36
C ILE A 127 49.29 28.36 -27.75
N GLU A 128 49.89 27.17 -27.68
CA GLU A 128 49.31 25.97 -27.05
C GLU A 128 49.05 26.18 -25.54
N ASP A 129 49.92 26.91 -24.85
CA ASP A 129 49.73 27.29 -23.44
C ASP A 129 48.52 28.22 -23.22
N LEU A 130 48.27 29.13 -24.18
CA LEU A 130 47.14 30.06 -24.12
C LEU A 130 45.81 29.34 -24.37
N ASP A 131 45.81 28.37 -25.28
CA ASP A 131 44.63 27.56 -25.56
C ASP A 131 44.34 26.57 -24.42
N GLN A 132 45.38 25.98 -23.82
CA GLN A 132 45.23 25.17 -22.60
C GLN A 132 44.66 25.98 -21.42
N GLU A 133 45.09 27.22 -21.25
CA GLU A 133 44.57 28.09 -20.19
C GLU A 133 43.11 28.46 -20.41
N LYS A 134 42.74 28.83 -21.65
CA LYS A 134 41.33 29.08 -22.00
C LYS A 134 40.44 27.84 -21.81
N ILE A 135 40.95 26.65 -22.15
CA ILE A 135 40.23 25.39 -21.91
C ILE A 135 40.03 25.17 -20.40
N ARG A 136 41.05 25.44 -19.58
CA ARG A 136 40.95 25.36 -18.11
C ARG A 136 39.90 26.34 -17.57
N GLU A 137 39.96 27.60 -17.97
CA GLU A 137 38.98 28.63 -17.58
C GLU A 137 37.55 28.23 -17.98
N LEU A 138 37.36 27.70 -19.19
CA LEU A 138 36.07 27.22 -19.66
C LEU A 138 35.54 26.06 -18.80
N VAL A 139 36.38 25.07 -18.48
CA VAL A 139 36.00 23.93 -17.63
C VAL A 139 35.63 24.39 -16.21
N ILE A 140 36.39 25.30 -15.63
CA ILE A 140 36.09 25.88 -14.31
C ILE A 140 34.76 26.63 -14.36
N SER A 141 34.54 27.46 -15.39
CA SER A 141 33.29 28.21 -15.59
C SER A 141 32.08 27.28 -15.72
N MET A 142 32.19 26.22 -16.53
CA MET A 142 31.14 25.21 -16.69
C MET A 142 30.79 24.53 -15.36
N ARG A 143 31.80 24.11 -14.59
CA ARG A 143 31.61 23.46 -13.29
C ARG A 143 31.05 24.42 -12.23
N GLN A 144 31.43 25.70 -12.29
CA GLN A 144 30.86 26.75 -11.43
C GLN A 144 29.37 26.97 -11.72
N GLN A 145 28.96 26.88 -12.99
CA GLN A 145 27.54 26.93 -13.35
C GLN A 145 26.78 25.72 -12.80
N ILE A 146 27.34 24.51 -12.89
CA ILE A 146 26.77 23.29 -12.30
C ILE A 146 26.64 23.45 -10.78
N TYR A 147 27.68 23.93 -10.11
CA TYR A 147 27.67 24.21 -8.67
C TYR A 147 26.56 25.20 -8.28
N ALA A 148 26.43 26.31 -9.01
CA ALA A 148 25.39 27.31 -8.75
C ALA A 148 23.97 26.75 -8.93
N GLN A 149 23.76 25.88 -9.93
CA GLN A 149 22.49 25.18 -10.11
C GLN A 149 22.22 24.21 -8.95
N ASN A 150 23.23 23.45 -8.53
CA ASN A 150 23.13 22.52 -7.42
C ASN A 150 22.82 23.26 -6.09
N GLU A 151 23.48 24.39 -5.83
CA GLU A 151 23.21 25.24 -4.66
C GLU A 151 21.75 25.70 -4.61
N ALA A 152 21.18 26.10 -5.76
CA ALA A 152 19.77 26.45 -5.84
C ALA A 152 18.86 25.24 -5.55
N GLU A 153 19.21 24.05 -6.04
CA GLU A 153 18.47 22.82 -5.75
C GLU A 153 18.57 22.38 -4.27
N VAL A 154 19.73 22.57 -3.63
CA VAL A 154 19.94 22.35 -2.20
C VAL A 154 19.08 23.31 -1.39
N SER A 155 19.12 24.60 -1.73
CA SER A 155 18.36 25.65 -1.03
C SER A 155 16.86 25.38 -1.01
N LYS A 156 16.30 24.86 -2.12
CA LYS A 156 14.88 24.45 -2.20
C LYS A 156 14.50 23.34 -1.22
N ARG A 157 15.47 22.50 -0.82
CA ARG A 157 15.25 21.27 -0.04
C ARG A 157 15.74 21.34 1.39
N TRP A 158 16.57 22.33 1.70
CA TRP A 158 17.24 22.50 2.98
C TRP A 158 16.29 22.39 4.18
N ASN A 159 15.19 23.13 4.15
CA ASN A 159 14.23 23.16 5.27
C ASN A 159 13.57 21.79 5.49
N PHE A 160 13.28 21.04 4.42
CA PHE A 160 12.73 19.70 4.53
C PHE A 160 13.75 18.72 5.12
N GLU A 161 14.99 18.77 4.64
CA GLU A 161 16.08 17.89 5.08
C GLU A 161 16.50 18.18 6.54
N ASP A 162 16.52 19.44 6.96
CA ASP A 162 16.72 19.81 8.37
C ASP A 162 15.56 19.32 9.24
N GLY A 163 14.32 19.37 8.73
CA GLY A 163 13.13 18.86 9.41
C GLY A 163 13.19 17.35 9.72
N ILE A 164 14.05 16.58 9.04
CA ILE A 164 14.23 15.15 9.28
C ILE A 164 15.21 14.93 10.44
N LYS A 165 14.67 14.76 11.65
CA LYS A 165 15.48 14.49 12.85
C LYS A 165 15.84 13.01 13.03
N ARG A 166 15.06 12.09 12.44
CA ARG A 166 15.34 10.65 12.47
C ARG A 166 15.24 10.02 11.07
N PRO A 167 16.37 9.89 10.34
CA PRO A 167 16.38 9.32 8.98
C PRO A 167 16.41 7.78 8.94
N TYR A 168 16.56 7.13 10.09
CA TYR A 168 16.63 5.67 10.21
C TYR A 168 15.37 5.08 10.83
N PHE A 169 15.17 3.77 10.63
CA PHE A 169 14.05 3.05 11.22
C PHE A 169 14.16 2.95 12.74
N HIS A 170 13.06 3.19 13.44
CA HIS A 170 12.94 2.88 14.87
C HIS A 170 11.48 2.61 15.24
N VAL A 171 11.26 1.68 16.17
CA VAL A 171 9.91 1.22 16.56
C VAL A 171 9.06 2.28 17.27
N LYS A 172 9.70 3.21 18.01
CA LYS A 172 9.02 4.35 18.63
C LYS A 172 8.38 5.23 17.54
N PRO A 173 7.09 5.59 17.68
CA PRO A 173 6.43 6.49 16.73
C PRO A 173 7.22 7.79 16.52
N LEU A 174 7.25 8.25 15.28
CA LEU A 174 7.63 9.61 14.90
C LEU A 174 6.58 10.62 15.40
N GLU A 175 7.06 11.82 15.68
CA GLU A 175 6.20 12.95 16.02
C GLU A 175 5.37 13.43 14.83
N ARG A 176 4.21 14.00 15.09
CA ARG A 176 3.29 14.50 14.05
C ARG A 176 3.94 15.56 13.17
N ALA A 177 4.88 16.35 13.70
CA ALA A 177 5.62 17.35 12.93
C ALA A 177 6.51 16.69 11.86
N GLN A 178 7.24 15.63 12.21
CA GLN A 178 8.07 14.89 11.25
C GLN A 178 7.23 14.19 10.18
N LEU A 179 6.07 13.64 10.54
CA LEU A 179 5.13 13.05 9.57
C LEU A 179 4.51 14.10 8.63
N ARG A 180 4.35 15.35 9.07
CA ARG A 180 3.95 16.45 8.18
C ARG A 180 5.09 16.82 7.24
N ASN A 181 6.31 17.00 7.77
CA ASN A 181 7.50 17.29 6.97
C ASN A 181 7.71 16.27 5.84
N TRP A 182 7.64 14.97 6.13
CA TRP A 182 7.73 13.93 5.11
C TRP A 182 6.63 14.01 4.05
N ARG A 183 5.39 14.30 4.44
CA ARG A 183 4.28 14.43 3.48
C ARG A 183 4.50 15.59 2.53
N GLU A 184 4.81 16.76 3.09
CA GLU A 184 5.04 18.00 2.34
C GLU A 184 6.27 17.86 1.43
N TYR A 185 7.35 17.24 1.91
CA TYR A 185 8.54 17.03 1.11
C TYR A 185 8.28 16.07 -0.08
N LEU A 186 7.53 14.98 0.15
CA LEU A 186 7.11 14.09 -0.93
C LEU A 186 6.21 14.80 -1.94
N ASP A 187 5.27 15.64 -1.49
CA ASP A 187 4.42 16.43 -2.40
C ASP A 187 5.26 17.41 -3.24
N PHE A 188 6.26 18.05 -2.63
CA PHE A 188 7.19 18.93 -3.32
C PHE A 188 7.98 18.20 -4.43
N GLU A 189 8.63 17.06 -4.15
CA GLU A 189 9.41 16.35 -5.18
C GLU A 189 8.50 15.76 -6.28
N VAL A 190 7.31 15.29 -5.93
CA VAL A 190 6.32 14.80 -6.91
C VAL A 190 5.87 15.93 -7.83
N ALA A 191 5.66 17.13 -7.29
CA ALA A 191 5.30 18.32 -8.08
C ALA A 191 6.45 18.83 -8.95
N ALA A 192 7.70 18.70 -8.48
CA ALA A 192 8.90 19.06 -9.24
C ALA A 192 9.11 18.17 -10.49
N GLY A 193 8.51 16.97 -10.51
CA GLY A 193 8.38 16.14 -11.72
C GLY A 193 9.55 15.19 -12.01
N SER A 194 10.63 15.22 -11.22
CA SER A 194 11.72 14.24 -11.35
C SER A 194 11.29 12.89 -10.80
N HIS A 195 11.11 11.91 -11.70
CA HIS A 195 10.68 10.56 -11.31
C HIS A 195 11.71 9.88 -10.41
N GLU A 196 12.98 9.88 -10.81
CA GLU A 196 14.07 9.24 -10.07
C GLU A 196 14.22 9.82 -8.66
N ARG A 197 14.23 11.15 -8.52
CA ARG A 197 14.30 11.80 -7.20
C ARG A 197 13.09 11.49 -6.33
N SER A 198 11.90 11.45 -6.92
CA SER A 198 10.69 11.06 -6.20
C SER A 198 10.81 9.63 -5.65
N ILE A 199 11.30 8.67 -6.45
CA ILE A 199 11.54 7.29 -6.02
C ILE A 199 12.53 7.24 -4.86
N VAL A 200 13.68 7.89 -5.00
CA VAL A 200 14.70 7.93 -3.93
C VAL A 200 14.11 8.49 -2.64
N LEU A 201 13.35 9.59 -2.72
CA LEU A 201 12.75 10.18 -1.53
C LEU A 201 11.66 9.28 -0.92
N PHE A 202 10.84 8.60 -1.74
CA PHE A 202 9.87 7.62 -1.23
C PHE A 202 10.55 6.47 -0.50
N GLU A 203 11.60 5.88 -1.08
CA GLU A 203 12.34 4.78 -0.46
C GLU A 203 13.02 5.23 0.85
N ARG A 204 13.62 6.43 0.88
CA ARG A 204 14.16 7.04 2.11
C ARG A 204 13.07 7.24 3.17
N CYS A 205 11.93 7.79 2.77
CA CYS A 205 10.80 8.00 3.67
C CYS A 205 10.33 6.67 4.30
N LEU A 206 10.24 5.61 3.51
CA LEU A 206 9.79 4.30 3.98
C LEU A 206 10.76 3.61 4.95
N ILE A 207 12.05 3.99 4.98
CA ILE A 207 12.97 3.53 6.03
C ILE A 207 12.52 4.08 7.39
N ALA A 208 12.35 5.40 7.51
CA ALA A 208 11.95 6.03 8.77
C ALA A 208 10.48 5.78 9.12
N CYS A 209 9.61 5.71 8.10
CA CYS A 209 8.16 5.64 8.20
C CYS A 209 7.58 4.26 7.88
N ALA A 210 8.36 3.18 7.98
CA ALA A 210 7.94 1.83 7.57
C ALA A 210 6.61 1.35 8.19
N LEU A 211 6.27 1.79 9.41
CA LEU A 211 5.04 1.37 10.12
C LEU A 211 3.82 2.26 9.84
N TYR A 212 3.95 3.27 8.97
CA TYR A 212 2.91 4.24 8.66
C TYR A 212 2.29 3.93 7.31
N GLU A 213 1.09 3.33 7.34
CA GLU A 213 0.35 2.91 6.14
C GLU A 213 0.16 4.04 5.12
N GLU A 214 0.02 5.29 5.57
CA GLU A 214 -0.22 6.44 4.70
C GLU A 214 0.86 6.66 3.64
N PHE A 215 2.14 6.42 3.96
CA PHE A 215 3.25 6.62 3.02
C PHE A 215 3.35 5.50 2.00
N TRP A 216 3.09 4.26 2.40
CA TRP A 216 2.98 3.13 1.49
C TRP A 216 1.86 3.34 0.48
N VAL A 217 0.68 3.76 0.94
CA VAL A 217 -0.47 4.06 0.06
C VAL A 217 -0.16 5.22 -0.89
N LYS A 218 0.53 6.27 -0.40
CA LYS A 218 0.94 7.39 -1.26
C LYS A 218 1.91 6.93 -2.35
N TYR A 219 2.87 6.07 -1.98
CA TYR A 219 3.87 5.56 -2.91
C TYR A 219 3.27 4.61 -3.96
N THR A 220 2.40 3.68 -3.56
CA THR A 220 1.73 2.80 -4.53
C THR A 220 0.88 3.59 -5.51
N ARG A 221 0.13 4.60 -5.05
CA ARG A 221 -0.64 5.50 -5.92
C ARG A 221 0.23 6.26 -6.91
N TYR A 222 1.40 6.74 -6.46
CA TYR A 222 2.36 7.41 -7.34
C TYR A 222 2.86 6.48 -8.46
N LEU A 223 3.11 5.22 -8.13
CA LEU A 223 3.60 4.21 -9.07
C LEU A 223 2.51 3.61 -9.97
N GLU A 224 1.26 3.53 -9.51
CA GLU A 224 0.17 2.86 -10.25
C GLU A 224 -0.02 3.42 -11.67
N SER A 225 0.21 4.72 -11.87
CA SER A 225 0.11 5.38 -13.18
C SER A 225 1.40 5.35 -13.99
N ARG A 226 2.49 4.79 -13.46
CA ARG A 226 3.84 4.87 -14.03
C ARG A 226 4.44 3.48 -14.27
N THR A 227 4.47 2.64 -13.25
CA THR A 227 5.08 1.31 -13.29
C THR A 227 4.26 0.28 -12.50
N VAL A 228 3.53 -0.59 -13.22
CA VAL A 228 2.77 -1.69 -12.62
C VAL A 228 3.67 -2.65 -11.81
N PRO A 229 4.86 -3.08 -12.31
CA PRO A 229 5.76 -3.92 -11.52
C PRO A 229 6.28 -3.22 -10.26
N GLY A 230 6.53 -1.91 -10.33
CA GLY A 230 6.97 -1.10 -9.20
C GLY A 230 5.90 -1.03 -8.11
N ALA A 231 4.67 -0.67 -8.49
CA ALA A 231 3.53 -0.64 -7.56
C ALA A 231 3.32 -2.00 -6.87
N ARG A 232 3.40 -3.09 -7.64
CA ARG A 232 3.31 -4.47 -7.11
C ARG A 232 4.41 -4.77 -6.08
N SER A 233 5.66 -4.44 -6.39
CA SER A 233 6.79 -4.62 -5.47
C SER A 233 6.57 -3.86 -4.15
N VAL A 234 6.09 -2.61 -4.22
CA VAL A 234 5.77 -1.81 -3.03
C VAL A 234 4.66 -2.45 -2.20
N PHE A 235 3.58 -2.93 -2.82
CA PHE A 235 2.51 -3.63 -2.12
C PHE A 235 3.01 -4.91 -1.43
N GLN A 236 3.83 -5.70 -2.11
CA GLN A 236 4.41 -6.93 -1.57
C GLN A 236 5.30 -6.64 -0.35
N ARG A 237 6.14 -5.60 -0.40
CA ARG A 237 6.96 -5.19 0.74
C ARG A 237 6.11 -4.69 1.91
N ALA A 238 5.13 -3.83 1.62
CA ALA A 238 4.23 -3.28 2.64
C ALA A 238 3.46 -4.40 3.35
N CYS A 239 2.81 -5.29 2.60
CA CYS A 239 1.92 -6.31 3.12
C CYS A 239 2.66 -7.54 3.67
N GLY A 240 3.81 -7.89 3.09
CA GLY A 240 4.59 -9.07 3.45
C GLY A 240 5.43 -8.89 4.71
N PHE A 241 5.97 -7.69 4.95
CA PHE A 241 6.94 -7.48 6.03
C PHE A 241 6.51 -6.43 7.04
N HIS A 242 6.14 -5.22 6.58
CA HIS A 242 6.00 -4.08 7.48
C HIS A 242 4.60 -3.96 8.10
N LEU A 243 3.55 -4.24 7.33
CA LEU A 243 2.15 -4.02 7.67
C LEU A 243 1.28 -5.28 7.47
N PRO A 244 1.68 -6.48 7.94
CA PRO A 244 0.97 -7.74 7.65
C PRO A 244 -0.45 -7.81 8.25
N ARG A 245 -0.75 -6.97 9.25
CA ARG A 245 -2.05 -6.97 9.96
C ARG A 245 -2.91 -5.72 9.68
N LYS A 246 -2.47 -4.81 8.80
CA LYS A 246 -3.23 -3.59 8.49
C LYS A 246 -4.18 -3.87 7.31
N PRO A 247 -5.50 -3.82 7.49
CA PRO A 247 -6.42 -4.28 6.46
C PRO A 247 -6.45 -3.41 5.20
N ASN A 248 -6.32 -2.09 5.34
CA ASN A 248 -6.57 -1.17 4.24
C ASN A 248 -5.55 -1.34 3.10
N ILE A 249 -4.24 -1.45 3.39
CA ILE A 249 -3.23 -1.71 2.35
C ILE A 249 -3.39 -3.07 1.65
N HIS A 250 -3.82 -4.12 2.35
CA HIS A 250 -4.09 -5.44 1.72
C HIS A 250 -5.32 -5.39 0.81
N LEU A 251 -6.36 -4.65 1.22
CA LEU A 251 -7.54 -4.44 0.38
C LEU A 251 -7.23 -3.60 -0.87
N LEU A 252 -6.33 -2.62 -0.75
CA LEU A 252 -5.82 -1.85 -1.88
C LEU A 252 -4.98 -2.73 -2.81
N TRP A 253 -4.11 -3.59 -2.27
CA TRP A 253 -3.32 -4.52 -3.08
C TRP A 253 -4.21 -5.48 -3.87
N ALA A 254 -5.21 -6.08 -3.22
CA ALA A 254 -6.15 -6.96 -3.91
C ALA A 254 -6.94 -6.22 -5.01
N ALA A 255 -7.36 -4.98 -4.76
CA ALA A 255 -8.03 -4.15 -5.77
C ALA A 255 -7.10 -3.77 -6.93
N PHE A 256 -5.82 -3.52 -6.64
CA PHE A 256 -4.79 -3.27 -7.64
C PHE A 256 -4.61 -4.48 -8.55
N GLU A 257 -4.43 -5.69 -8.00
CA GLU A 257 -4.26 -6.90 -8.82
C GLU A 257 -5.50 -7.22 -9.65
N GLU A 258 -6.69 -7.04 -9.08
CA GLU A 258 -7.95 -7.16 -9.83
C GLU A 258 -8.01 -6.18 -11.00
N LYS A 259 -7.61 -4.91 -10.80
CA LYS A 259 -7.54 -3.89 -11.85
C LYS A 259 -6.54 -4.25 -12.96
N GLN A 260 -5.45 -4.95 -12.63
CA GLN A 260 -4.48 -5.45 -13.61
C GLN A 260 -4.91 -6.75 -14.31
N GLY A 261 -6.07 -7.32 -13.94
CA GLY A 261 -6.56 -8.60 -14.47
C GLY A 261 -6.03 -9.84 -13.74
N ASN A 262 -5.20 -9.69 -12.71
CA ASN A 262 -4.65 -10.78 -11.90
C ASN A 262 -5.62 -11.23 -10.81
N VAL A 263 -6.79 -11.71 -11.22
CA VAL A 263 -7.91 -12.03 -10.30
C VAL A 263 -7.54 -13.13 -9.30
N GLU A 264 -6.81 -14.17 -9.73
CA GLU A 264 -6.40 -15.26 -8.83
C GLU A 264 -5.44 -14.77 -7.73
N GLU A 265 -4.59 -13.79 -8.04
CA GLU A 265 -3.72 -13.18 -7.03
C GLU A 265 -4.53 -12.31 -6.06
N ALA A 266 -5.50 -11.54 -6.54
CA ALA A 266 -6.43 -10.82 -5.67
C ALA A 266 -7.18 -11.76 -4.72
N ARG A 267 -7.62 -12.94 -5.20
CA ARG A 267 -8.21 -13.99 -4.35
C ARG A 267 -7.24 -14.52 -3.32
N ARG A 268 -6.00 -14.79 -3.72
CA ARG A 268 -4.94 -15.29 -2.82
C ARG A 268 -4.68 -14.28 -1.70
N ILE A 269 -4.48 -13.00 -2.04
CA ILE A 269 -4.23 -11.91 -1.08
C ILE A 269 -5.34 -11.85 -0.04
N LEU A 270 -6.61 -11.76 -0.47
CA LEU A 270 -7.73 -11.64 0.46
C LEU A 270 -7.91 -12.88 1.34
N ARG A 271 -7.68 -14.08 0.80
CA ARG A 271 -7.75 -15.34 1.55
C ARG A 271 -6.65 -15.43 2.61
N CYS A 272 -5.41 -15.13 2.22
CA CYS A 272 -4.27 -15.11 3.13
C CYS A 272 -4.46 -14.07 4.24
N PHE A 273 -4.93 -12.86 3.88
CA PHE A 273 -5.17 -11.82 4.87
C PHE A 273 -6.31 -12.17 5.84
N GLU A 274 -7.41 -12.77 5.36
CA GLU A 274 -8.49 -13.23 6.24
C GLU A 274 -8.02 -14.32 7.22
N ALA A 275 -7.15 -15.23 6.78
CA ALA A 275 -6.55 -16.24 7.65
C ALA A 275 -5.61 -15.61 8.70
N ALA A 276 -4.88 -14.55 8.32
CA ALA A 276 -3.97 -13.84 9.23
C ALA A 276 -4.70 -12.95 10.25
N VAL A 277 -5.85 -12.36 9.86
CA VAL A 277 -6.66 -11.48 10.70
C VAL A 277 -8.15 -11.87 10.60
N PRO A 278 -8.56 -12.97 11.28
CA PRO A 278 -9.92 -13.46 11.23
C PRO A 278 -10.93 -12.51 11.90
N GLY A 279 -12.21 -12.64 11.54
CA GLY A 279 -13.31 -11.86 12.12
C GLY A 279 -13.58 -10.50 11.46
N LEU A 280 -12.75 -10.05 10.52
CA LEU A 280 -12.96 -8.80 9.80
C LEU A 280 -14.01 -8.93 8.69
N ALA A 281 -15.25 -8.52 8.98
CA ALA A 281 -16.36 -8.56 8.03
C ALA A 281 -16.06 -7.90 6.68
N MET A 282 -15.33 -6.78 6.70
CA MET A 282 -14.94 -6.06 5.49
C MET A 282 -14.10 -6.90 4.52
N VAL A 283 -13.27 -7.82 5.02
CA VAL A 283 -12.42 -8.70 4.20
C VAL A 283 -13.28 -9.77 3.54
N ARG A 284 -14.14 -10.45 4.32
CA ARG A 284 -15.09 -11.43 3.81
C ARG A 284 -16.00 -10.82 2.73
N LEU A 285 -16.52 -9.61 2.97
CA LEU A 285 -17.35 -8.91 1.98
C LEU A 285 -16.58 -8.50 0.72
N ARG A 286 -15.28 -8.19 0.83
CA ARG A 286 -14.43 -7.93 -0.33
C ARG A 286 -14.25 -9.20 -1.17
N ARG A 287 -14.01 -10.36 -0.54
CA ARG A 287 -13.93 -11.67 -1.23
C ARG A 287 -15.22 -12.00 -1.96
N VAL A 288 -16.36 -11.89 -1.27
CA VAL A 288 -17.70 -12.11 -1.87
C VAL A 288 -17.93 -11.19 -3.07
N SER A 289 -17.55 -9.91 -2.94
CA SER A 289 -17.74 -8.95 -4.03
C SER A 289 -16.82 -9.20 -5.22
N LEU A 290 -15.60 -9.70 -4.99
CA LEU A 290 -14.67 -10.13 -6.04
C LEU A 290 -15.29 -11.29 -6.84
N GLU A 291 -15.74 -12.34 -6.16
CA GLU A 291 -16.36 -13.49 -6.86
C GLU A 291 -17.61 -13.09 -7.63
N ARG A 292 -18.43 -12.19 -7.07
CA ARG A 292 -19.61 -11.65 -7.75
C ARG A 292 -19.25 -10.89 -9.04
N ARG A 293 -18.24 -10.02 -9.01
CA ARG A 293 -17.82 -9.24 -10.21
C ARG A 293 -17.30 -10.13 -11.33
N HIS A 294 -16.75 -11.29 -11.00
CA HIS A 294 -16.26 -12.28 -11.96
C HIS A 294 -17.25 -13.43 -12.25
N GLY A 295 -18.54 -13.24 -11.94
CA GLY A 295 -19.60 -14.19 -12.29
C GLY A 295 -19.63 -15.47 -11.45
N ARG A 296 -18.74 -15.66 -10.47
CA ARG A 296 -18.71 -16.82 -9.57
C ARG A 296 -19.72 -16.65 -8.43
N VAL A 297 -21.00 -16.54 -8.79
CA VAL A 297 -22.09 -16.25 -7.84
C VAL A 297 -22.28 -17.37 -6.81
N ALA A 298 -22.05 -18.62 -7.21
CA ALA A 298 -22.10 -19.78 -6.31
C ALA A 298 -21.01 -19.70 -5.22
N GLU A 299 -19.79 -19.34 -5.58
CA GLU A 299 -18.68 -19.13 -4.62
C GLU A 299 -18.96 -17.95 -3.69
N ALA A 300 -19.48 -16.84 -4.24
CA ALA A 300 -19.88 -15.69 -3.44
C ALA A 300 -20.95 -16.07 -2.38
N GLU A 301 -21.88 -16.96 -2.74
CA GLU A 301 -22.88 -17.50 -1.83
C GLU A 301 -22.25 -18.43 -0.78
N ALA A 302 -21.40 -19.37 -1.20
CA ALA A 302 -20.71 -20.31 -0.32
C ALA A 302 -19.90 -19.58 0.76
N LEU A 303 -19.20 -18.50 0.40
CA LEU A 303 -18.43 -17.67 1.33
C LEU A 303 -19.30 -17.02 2.41
N LEU A 304 -20.53 -16.59 2.07
CA LEU A 304 -21.46 -16.01 3.04
C LEU A 304 -22.07 -17.09 3.93
N LEU A 305 -22.42 -18.26 3.37
CA LEU A 305 -22.93 -19.39 4.15
C LEU A 305 -21.88 -19.93 5.14
N GLU A 306 -20.62 -20.05 4.72
CA GLU A 306 -19.50 -20.38 5.59
C GLU A 306 -19.36 -19.36 6.73
N ALA A 307 -19.43 -18.06 6.41
CA ALA A 307 -19.34 -17.00 7.39
C ALA A 307 -20.53 -16.98 8.36
N MET A 308 -21.74 -17.31 7.92
CA MET A 308 -22.91 -17.47 8.79
C MET A 308 -22.72 -18.63 9.77
N ARG A 309 -22.27 -19.80 9.27
CA ARG A 309 -22.02 -20.98 10.11
C ARG A 309 -20.93 -20.73 11.15
N ALA A 310 -19.84 -20.08 10.75
CA ALA A 310 -18.74 -19.75 11.64
C ALA A 310 -19.11 -18.70 12.73
N ASN A 311 -20.22 -17.97 12.56
CA ASN A 311 -20.68 -16.92 13.47
C ASN A 311 -22.11 -17.19 13.98
N GLU A 312 -22.49 -18.46 14.09
CA GLU A 312 -23.78 -18.86 14.61
C GLU A 312 -23.98 -18.40 16.05
N GLY A 313 -25.15 -17.86 16.36
CA GLY A 313 -25.47 -17.26 17.67
C GLY A 313 -24.83 -15.89 17.93
N LEU A 314 -23.95 -15.39 17.05
CA LEU A 314 -23.37 -14.06 17.16
C LEU A 314 -24.11 -13.05 16.29
N PRO A 315 -24.14 -11.75 16.66
CA PRO A 315 -24.71 -10.70 15.81
C PRO A 315 -24.13 -10.64 14.39
N LEU A 316 -22.90 -11.14 14.21
CA LEU A 316 -22.24 -11.20 12.91
C LEU A 316 -22.86 -12.27 11.99
N GLY A 317 -23.41 -13.36 12.53
CA GLY A 317 -24.16 -14.34 11.75
C GLY A 317 -25.40 -13.74 11.10
N SER A 318 -26.21 -13.02 11.88
CA SER A 318 -27.39 -12.28 11.39
C SER A 318 -27.00 -11.20 10.37
N PHE A 319 -25.86 -10.54 10.56
CA PHE A 319 -25.32 -9.61 9.57
C PHE A 319 -25.03 -10.29 8.22
N TYR A 320 -24.38 -11.46 8.21
CA TYR A 320 -24.11 -12.19 6.96
C TYR A 320 -25.39 -12.75 6.33
N ALA A 321 -26.38 -13.16 7.12
CA ALA A 321 -27.69 -13.56 6.61
C ALA A 321 -28.37 -12.45 5.79
N VAL A 322 -28.33 -11.20 6.30
CA VAL A 322 -28.82 -10.04 5.56
C VAL A 322 -28.06 -9.84 4.24
N LYS A 323 -26.74 -9.99 4.26
CA LYS A 323 -25.91 -9.84 3.04
C LYS A 323 -26.21 -10.93 2.01
N LEU A 324 -26.42 -12.17 2.47
CA LEU A 324 -26.79 -13.31 1.64
C LEU A 324 -28.18 -13.09 1.00
N ALA A 325 -29.18 -12.75 1.80
CA ALA A 325 -30.53 -12.51 1.30
C ALA A 325 -30.56 -11.39 0.25
N ARG A 326 -29.86 -10.28 0.49
CA ARG A 326 -29.75 -9.18 -0.50
C ARG A 326 -29.08 -9.64 -1.79
N GLN A 327 -28.02 -10.44 -1.72
CA GLN A 327 -27.37 -11.00 -2.92
C GLN A 327 -28.32 -11.91 -3.70
N VAL A 328 -28.97 -12.85 -3.03
CA VAL A 328 -29.88 -13.81 -3.67
C VAL A 328 -31.08 -13.10 -4.31
N CYS A 329 -31.67 -12.10 -3.64
CA CYS A 329 -32.78 -11.35 -4.21
C CYS A 329 -32.36 -10.41 -5.34
N LYS A 330 -31.34 -9.57 -5.14
CA LYS A 330 -31.03 -8.50 -6.11
C LYS A 330 -30.17 -8.97 -7.28
N VAL A 331 -29.29 -9.95 -7.06
CA VAL A 331 -28.36 -10.48 -8.07
C VAL A 331 -28.94 -11.73 -8.73
N GLN A 332 -29.35 -12.73 -7.94
CA GLN A 332 -29.88 -13.99 -8.48
C GLN A 332 -31.38 -13.93 -8.83
N LYS A 333 -32.06 -12.81 -8.53
CA LYS A 333 -33.50 -12.59 -8.76
C LYS A 333 -34.41 -13.65 -8.13
N ASN A 334 -33.95 -14.27 -7.03
CA ASN A 334 -34.69 -15.33 -6.35
C ASN A 334 -35.24 -14.83 -5.00
N LEU A 335 -36.44 -14.24 -5.02
CA LEU A 335 -37.08 -13.71 -3.81
C LEU A 335 -37.40 -14.83 -2.81
N GLY A 336 -37.90 -15.99 -3.28
CA GLY A 336 -38.28 -17.11 -2.42
C GLY A 336 -37.12 -17.66 -1.60
N LYS A 337 -35.96 -17.87 -2.22
CA LYS A 337 -34.74 -18.31 -1.54
C LYS A 337 -34.24 -17.25 -0.56
N ALA A 338 -34.31 -15.98 -0.92
CA ALA A 338 -33.85 -14.91 -0.04
C ALA A 338 -34.75 -14.71 1.19
N ARG A 339 -36.08 -14.86 1.01
CA ARG A 339 -37.06 -14.92 2.11
C ARG A 339 -36.72 -16.06 3.06
N LYS A 340 -36.48 -17.27 2.51
CA LYS A 340 -36.10 -18.44 3.30
C LYS A 340 -34.87 -18.18 4.17
N VAL A 341 -33.82 -17.59 3.61
CA VAL A 341 -32.59 -17.22 4.37
C VAL A 341 -32.90 -16.30 5.56
N LEU A 342 -33.75 -15.28 5.37
CA LEU A 342 -34.08 -14.34 6.46
C LEU A 342 -35.00 -14.97 7.51
N VAL A 343 -35.95 -15.81 7.10
CA VAL A 343 -36.83 -16.52 8.03
C VAL A 343 -36.01 -17.50 8.89
N GLU A 344 -35.11 -18.28 8.30
CA GLU A 344 -34.20 -19.18 9.04
C GLU A 344 -33.28 -18.40 10.00
N ALA A 345 -32.82 -17.20 9.62
CA ALA A 345 -32.06 -16.35 10.51
C ALA A 345 -32.90 -15.82 11.69
N LEU A 346 -34.17 -15.47 11.44
CA LEU A 346 -35.11 -15.02 12.46
C LEU A 346 -35.53 -16.13 13.44
N GLU A 347 -35.53 -17.39 13.01
CA GLU A 347 -35.75 -18.53 13.91
C GLU A 347 -34.64 -18.64 14.98
N LYS A 348 -33.41 -18.21 14.62
CA LYS A 348 -32.26 -18.20 15.53
C LYS A 348 -32.13 -16.91 16.34
N ASP A 349 -32.59 -15.79 15.79
CA ASP A 349 -32.42 -14.44 16.34
C ASP A 349 -33.74 -13.62 16.23
N PRO A 350 -34.80 -14.00 16.98
CA PRO A 350 -36.16 -13.50 16.78
C PRO A 350 -36.37 -12.05 17.24
N ASP A 351 -35.53 -11.53 18.12
CA ASP A 351 -35.52 -10.16 18.63
C ASP A 351 -34.67 -9.19 17.79
N ASN A 352 -34.12 -9.64 16.66
CA ASN A 352 -33.32 -8.78 15.79
C ASN A 352 -34.16 -7.93 14.84
N ALA A 353 -34.36 -6.67 15.22
CA ALA A 353 -35.11 -5.69 14.42
C ALA A 353 -34.56 -5.51 13.00
N ARG A 354 -33.24 -5.71 12.78
CA ARG A 354 -32.64 -5.55 11.45
C ARG A 354 -33.03 -6.67 10.50
N LEU A 355 -33.19 -7.90 11.00
CA LEU A 355 -33.64 -9.04 10.19
C LEU A 355 -35.09 -8.83 9.76
N HIS A 356 -35.98 -8.45 10.69
CA HIS A 356 -37.37 -8.11 10.37
C HIS A 356 -37.47 -6.97 9.37
N ALA A 357 -36.67 -5.90 9.55
CA ALA A 357 -36.68 -4.75 8.65
C ALA A 357 -36.21 -5.12 7.24
N ASN A 358 -35.16 -5.94 7.10
CA ASN A 358 -34.67 -6.38 5.80
C ASN A 358 -35.66 -7.34 5.10
N LEU A 359 -36.33 -8.21 5.86
CA LEU A 359 -37.36 -9.08 5.31
C LEU A 359 -38.52 -8.25 4.75
N LEU A 360 -38.99 -7.27 5.53
CA LEU A 360 -40.04 -6.35 5.11
C LEU A 360 -39.63 -5.57 3.85
N GLU A 361 -38.45 -4.92 3.86
CA GLU A 361 -37.91 -4.19 2.69
C GLU A 361 -37.86 -5.05 1.42
N MET A 362 -37.60 -6.36 1.56
CA MET A 362 -37.53 -7.27 0.43
C MET A 362 -38.90 -7.62 -0.14
N GLU A 363 -39.92 -7.84 0.69
CA GLU A 363 -41.29 -8.07 0.23
C GLU A 363 -41.90 -6.80 -0.39
N PHE A 364 -41.61 -5.63 0.19
CA PHE A 364 -41.98 -4.33 -0.39
C PHE A 364 -41.34 -4.06 -1.74
N GLY A 365 -40.14 -4.60 -1.98
CA GLY A 365 -39.44 -4.43 -3.25
C GLY A 365 -40.00 -5.28 -4.39
N ALA A 366 -40.99 -6.13 -4.12
CA ALA A 366 -41.74 -6.89 -5.12
C ALA A 366 -43.06 -6.17 -5.47
N ASP A 367 -43.84 -6.72 -6.41
CA ASP A 367 -45.14 -6.15 -6.76
C ASP A 367 -46.08 -6.19 -5.55
N VAL A 368 -46.40 -5.00 -5.02
CA VAL A 368 -47.17 -4.82 -3.80
C VAL A 368 -48.57 -5.42 -3.91
N GLY A 369 -49.19 -5.38 -5.10
CA GLY A 369 -50.51 -5.95 -5.32
C GLY A 369 -50.53 -7.48 -5.27
N GLN A 370 -49.42 -8.13 -5.67
CA GLN A 370 -49.29 -9.60 -5.62
C GLN A 370 -48.77 -10.10 -4.27
N ASN A 371 -48.03 -9.25 -3.54
CA ASN A 371 -47.34 -9.61 -2.31
C ASN A 371 -47.98 -9.05 -1.02
N GLU A 372 -49.16 -8.44 -1.08
CA GLU A 372 -49.86 -7.87 0.09
C GLU A 372 -49.89 -8.85 1.27
N GLY A 373 -50.26 -10.11 1.02
CA GLY A 373 -50.31 -11.16 2.06
C GLY A 373 -48.93 -11.49 2.67
N ASN A 374 -47.87 -11.51 1.87
CA ASN A 374 -46.51 -11.76 2.35
C ASN A 374 -45.98 -10.57 3.18
N THR A 375 -46.23 -9.35 2.73
CA THR A 375 -45.88 -8.12 3.46
C THR A 375 -46.61 -8.05 4.79
N MET A 376 -47.91 -8.35 4.82
CA MET A 376 -48.70 -8.42 6.04
C MET A 376 -48.21 -9.50 7.00
N SER A 377 -47.82 -10.68 6.50
CA SER A 377 -47.20 -11.73 7.31
C SER A 377 -45.90 -11.27 7.97
N CYS A 378 -45.11 -10.43 7.29
CA CYS A 378 -43.88 -9.86 7.87
C CYS A 378 -44.18 -8.90 9.02
N PHE A 379 -45.18 -8.02 8.87
CA PHE A 379 -45.62 -7.14 9.96
C PHE A 379 -46.14 -7.94 11.15
N GLU A 380 -47.00 -8.94 10.92
CA GLU A 380 -47.51 -9.79 11.99
C GLU A 380 -46.40 -10.53 12.73
N ARG A 381 -45.43 -11.09 11.99
CA ARG A 381 -44.26 -11.77 12.56
C ARG A 381 -43.47 -10.81 13.46
N ALA A 382 -43.18 -9.60 12.99
CA ALA A 382 -42.44 -8.61 13.78
C ALA A 382 -43.22 -8.22 15.06
N LEU A 383 -44.53 -7.97 14.96
CA LEU A 383 -45.33 -7.56 16.12
C LEU A 383 -45.51 -8.67 17.17
N ARG A 384 -45.55 -9.94 16.76
CA ARG A 384 -45.63 -11.10 17.66
C ARG A 384 -44.28 -11.51 18.27
N SER A 385 -43.17 -11.11 17.67
CA SER A 385 -41.82 -11.45 18.13
C SER A 385 -41.45 -10.78 19.48
N PRO A 386 -40.37 -11.21 20.16
CA PRO A 386 -39.89 -10.58 21.39
C PRO A 386 -39.15 -9.23 21.16
N LEU A 387 -39.42 -8.54 20.04
CA LEU A 387 -38.84 -7.22 19.77
C LEU A 387 -39.10 -6.18 20.88
N PRO A 388 -38.17 -5.23 21.10
CA PRO A 388 -38.38 -4.10 22.01
C PRO A 388 -39.62 -3.28 21.63
N ASP A 389 -40.29 -2.70 22.62
CA ASP A 389 -41.53 -1.93 22.43
C ASP A 389 -41.37 -0.80 21.39
N GLU A 390 -40.24 -0.10 21.41
CA GLU A 390 -39.92 0.97 20.45
C GLU A 390 -39.88 0.43 19.01
N ALA A 391 -39.26 -0.74 18.80
CA ALA A 391 -39.22 -1.37 17.48
C ALA A 391 -40.62 -1.83 17.05
N LYS A 392 -41.40 -2.43 17.96
CA LYS A 392 -42.79 -2.84 17.68
C LYS A 392 -43.68 -1.67 17.31
N LEU A 393 -43.50 -0.52 17.95
CA LEU A 393 -44.23 0.71 17.63
C LEU A 393 -43.94 1.15 16.18
N VAL A 394 -42.68 1.15 15.77
CA VAL A 394 -42.26 1.49 14.38
C VAL A 394 -42.85 0.50 13.37
N PHE A 395 -42.82 -0.82 13.63
CA PHE A 395 -43.44 -1.81 12.74
C PHE A 395 -44.96 -1.65 12.68
N SER A 396 -45.61 -1.34 13.80
CA SER A 396 -47.05 -1.12 13.85
C SER A 396 -47.46 0.11 13.07
N GLN A 397 -46.69 1.20 13.16
CA GLN A 397 -46.93 2.42 12.42
C GLN A 397 -46.80 2.15 10.91
N ARG A 398 -45.69 1.52 10.49
CA ARG A 398 -45.46 1.16 9.08
C ARG A 398 -46.53 0.24 8.50
N ARG A 399 -47.14 -0.62 9.33
CA ARG A 399 -48.26 -1.47 8.90
C ARG A 399 -49.51 -0.66 8.57
N VAL A 400 -49.81 0.37 9.37
CA VAL A 400 -50.93 1.28 9.11
C VAL A 400 -50.66 2.07 7.84
N GLU A 401 -49.49 2.67 7.71
CA GLU A 401 -49.06 3.40 6.49
C GLU A 401 -49.19 2.52 5.24
N PHE A 402 -48.73 1.26 5.31
CA PHE A 402 -48.85 0.31 4.21
C PHE A 402 -50.30 0.03 3.78
N LEU A 403 -51.20 -0.21 4.75
CA LEU A 403 -52.59 -0.50 4.47
C LEU A 403 -53.37 0.73 4.00
N GLU A 404 -52.96 1.93 4.40
CA GLU A 404 -53.51 3.19 3.90
C GLU A 404 -53.16 3.40 2.42
N ASP A 405 -51.89 3.18 2.06
CA ASP A 405 -51.39 3.41 0.70
C ASP A 405 -51.82 2.31 -0.29
N PHE A 406 -51.84 1.05 0.16
CA PHE A 406 -51.93 -0.12 -0.74
C PHE A 406 -52.96 -1.17 -0.31
N GLY A 407 -53.67 -0.98 0.81
CA GLY A 407 -54.54 -2.01 1.37
C GLY A 407 -55.75 -2.30 0.47
N SER A 408 -56.07 -3.59 0.32
CA SER A 408 -57.27 -4.03 -0.43
C SER A 408 -58.57 -3.96 0.38
N SER A 409 -58.49 -3.73 1.71
CA SER A 409 -59.65 -3.70 2.60
C SER A 409 -59.55 -2.64 3.69
N ILE A 410 -60.55 -1.75 3.73
CA ILE A 410 -60.72 -0.76 4.79
C ILE A 410 -60.88 -1.41 6.18
N HIS A 411 -61.44 -2.62 6.26
CA HIS A 411 -61.58 -3.34 7.52
C HIS A 411 -60.21 -3.72 8.11
N SER A 412 -59.28 -4.17 7.27
CA SER A 412 -57.90 -4.48 7.67
C SER A 412 -57.17 -3.24 8.18
N LEU A 413 -57.37 -2.09 7.52
CA LEU A 413 -56.80 -0.81 7.93
C LEU A 413 -57.31 -0.36 9.30
N LEU A 414 -58.63 -0.35 9.50
CA LEU A 414 -59.24 0.02 10.79
C LEU A 414 -58.75 -0.87 11.93
N LYS A 415 -58.67 -2.19 11.69
CA LYS A 415 -58.13 -3.14 12.67
C LYS A 415 -56.65 -2.83 12.99
N ALA A 416 -55.84 -2.54 11.98
CA ALA A 416 -54.43 -2.22 12.18
C ALA A 416 -54.25 -0.91 12.96
N TYR A 417 -55.11 0.08 12.74
CA TYR A 417 -55.15 1.35 13.46
C TYR A 417 -55.49 1.15 14.94
N ASP A 418 -56.53 0.37 15.24
CA ASP A 418 -56.93 0.05 16.62
C ASP A 418 -55.82 -0.68 17.39
N GLU A 419 -55.15 -1.64 16.74
CA GLU A 419 -54.00 -2.35 17.31
C GLU A 419 -52.82 -1.40 17.55
N HIS A 420 -52.56 -0.46 16.62
CA HIS A 420 -51.51 0.56 16.79
C HIS A 420 -51.80 1.47 17.99
N GLN A 421 -53.03 1.95 18.14
CA GLN A 421 -53.44 2.78 19.28
C GLN A 421 -53.26 2.06 20.62
N LYS A 422 -53.51 0.74 20.67
CA LYS A 422 -53.26 -0.08 21.86
C LYS A 422 -51.78 -0.13 22.20
N ILE A 423 -50.91 -0.36 21.21
CA ILE A 423 -49.45 -0.40 21.40
C ILE A 423 -48.94 0.97 21.86
N LEU A 424 -49.42 2.06 21.27
CA LEU A 424 -49.02 3.43 21.61
C LEU A 424 -49.41 3.80 23.04
N LYS A 425 -50.64 3.46 23.47
CA LYS A 425 -51.10 3.66 24.85
C LYS A 425 -50.28 2.84 25.85
N ALA A 426 -50.01 1.56 25.54
CA ALA A 426 -49.19 0.69 26.39
C ALA A 426 -47.75 1.21 26.52
N HIS A 427 -47.15 1.68 25.43
CA HIS A 427 -45.82 2.27 25.42
C HIS A 427 -45.77 3.55 26.26
N ALA A 428 -46.76 4.45 26.11
CA ALA A 428 -46.86 5.66 26.91
C ALA A 428 -47.03 5.37 28.42
N ALA A 429 -47.79 4.35 28.79
CA ALA A 429 -47.98 3.92 30.18
C ALA A 429 -46.70 3.35 30.80
N ARG A 430 -45.94 2.54 30.04
CA ARG A 430 -44.63 2.01 30.47
C ARG A 430 -43.58 3.10 30.64
N LYS A 431 -43.57 4.08 29.73
CA LYS A 431 -42.66 5.24 29.83
C LYS A 431 -42.93 6.12 31.05
N ARG A 432 -44.20 6.22 31.49
CA ARG A 432 -44.59 6.98 32.69
C ARG A 432 -44.29 6.24 34.00
N SER A 433 -44.11 4.92 33.98
CA SER A 433 -43.87 4.07 35.16
C SER A 433 -42.41 3.68 35.38
N ALA A 434 -41.50 3.97 34.43
CA ALA A 434 -40.07 3.70 34.58
C ALA A 434 -39.37 4.75 35.48
N PRO A 435 -38.62 4.35 36.53
CA PRO A 435 -37.81 5.29 37.30
C PRO A 435 -36.65 5.80 36.43
N LYS A 436 -36.32 7.09 36.55
CA LYS A 436 -35.22 7.73 35.81
C LYS A 436 -33.86 7.10 36.19
N SER A 437 -33.43 6.05 35.50
CA SER A 437 -32.04 5.58 35.57
C SER A 437 -31.21 6.33 34.53
N GLY A 438 -30.18 7.05 34.99
CA GLY A 438 -29.17 7.69 34.14
C GLY A 438 -28.40 6.66 33.30
N PRO A 439 -27.66 7.11 32.25
CA PRO A 439 -27.04 6.22 31.29
C PRO A 439 -25.95 5.38 31.95
N ARG A 440 -26.10 4.04 31.95
CA ARG A 440 -25.01 3.11 32.22
C ARG A 440 -24.16 2.98 30.96
N PHE A 441 -22.90 3.42 31.06
CA PHE A 441 -21.89 3.24 30.04
C PHE A 441 -21.31 1.82 30.17
N ASP A 442 -21.56 0.95 29.19
CA ASP A 442 -20.95 -0.38 29.11
C ASP A 442 -19.68 -0.30 28.23
N PRO A 443 -18.46 -0.51 28.78
CA PRO A 443 -17.21 -0.39 28.03
C PRO A 443 -16.96 -1.56 27.05
N SER A 444 -17.80 -2.60 27.01
CA SER A 444 -17.57 -3.80 26.20
C SER A 444 -18.19 -3.77 24.80
N SER A 445 -18.83 -2.66 24.40
CA SER A 445 -19.36 -2.51 23.05
C SER A 445 -18.23 -2.23 22.04
N PRO A 446 -18.03 -3.06 21.00
CA PRO A 446 -17.06 -2.75 19.95
C PRO A 446 -17.43 -1.41 19.30
N ARG A 447 -16.46 -0.50 19.18
CA ARG A 447 -16.63 0.85 18.60
C ARG A 447 -17.14 0.74 17.15
N PHE A 448 -18.45 0.65 17.00
CA PHE A 448 -19.15 0.94 15.76
C PHE A 448 -19.22 2.45 15.64
N TYR A 449 -18.60 3.00 14.60
CA TYR A 449 -18.88 4.37 14.15
C TYR A 449 -20.39 4.50 13.93
N PRO A 450 -21.12 5.32 14.71
CA PRO A 450 -22.54 5.44 14.56
C PRO A 450 -22.82 6.41 13.41
N ASN A 451 -23.06 5.87 12.21
CA ASN A 451 -23.92 6.58 11.27
C ASN A 451 -25.36 6.32 11.74
N SER A 452 -25.88 7.25 12.52
CA SER A 452 -27.30 7.43 12.84
C SER A 452 -28.08 7.73 11.56
N ARG A 453 -28.39 6.67 10.78
CA ARG A 453 -29.43 6.65 9.74
C ARG A 453 -29.99 5.23 9.63
N ILE A 454 -30.74 4.79 10.64
CA ILE A 454 -31.48 3.52 10.57
C ILE A 454 -32.87 3.73 9.93
N PHE A 455 -33.35 4.97 9.80
CA PHE A 455 -34.61 5.28 9.13
C PHE A 455 -34.52 6.60 8.36
N SER A 456 -34.30 6.50 7.04
CA SER A 456 -34.50 7.59 6.06
C SER A 456 -34.75 6.92 4.70
N PRO A 457 -35.71 7.37 3.88
CA PRO A 457 -35.76 6.96 2.49
C PRO A 457 -34.49 7.47 1.80
N SER A 458 -33.91 6.61 0.98
CA SER A 458 -32.67 6.82 0.25
C SER A 458 -32.67 8.12 -0.56
N VAL A 459 -31.87 9.09 -0.12
CA VAL A 459 -30.97 9.83 -1.03
C VAL A 459 -29.56 9.38 -0.67
N LEU A 460 -29.00 8.52 -1.51
CA LEU A 460 -27.60 8.13 -1.41
C LEU A 460 -26.72 9.38 -1.61
N PRO A 461 -25.65 9.58 -0.83
CA PRO A 461 -24.55 10.37 -1.33
C PRO A 461 -23.97 9.62 -2.52
N LEU A 462 -24.17 10.17 -3.72
CA LEU A 462 -23.36 9.82 -4.87
C LEU A 462 -21.89 9.87 -4.45
N PHE A 463 -21.22 8.74 -4.57
CA PHE A 463 -19.79 8.77 -4.86
C PHE A 463 -19.62 9.69 -6.06
N VAL A 464 -18.86 10.77 -5.87
CA VAL A 464 -18.40 11.66 -6.93
C VAL A 464 -17.76 10.78 -8.01
N PRO A 465 -18.33 10.69 -9.23
CA PRO A 465 -17.53 10.31 -10.37
C PRO A 465 -16.57 11.49 -10.62
N LEU A 466 -15.29 11.20 -10.85
CA LEU A 466 -14.45 12.16 -11.56
C LEU A 466 -15.15 12.44 -12.89
N SER A 467 -15.79 13.62 -13.02
CA SER A 467 -16.22 14.12 -14.31
C SER A 467 -15.00 14.61 -15.09
N PRO A 468 -14.85 14.22 -16.37
CA PRO A 468 -14.05 14.96 -17.31
C PRO A 468 -14.74 16.30 -17.63
N LEU A 469 -13.97 17.38 -17.69
CA LEU A 469 -14.43 18.70 -18.12
C LEU A 469 -15.01 18.62 -19.53
N LEU A 470 -16.26 19.07 -19.69
CA LEU A 470 -16.88 19.29 -21.00
C LEU A 470 -16.71 20.78 -21.37
N ILE A 471 -16.05 21.02 -22.50
CA ILE A 471 -16.03 22.30 -23.23
C ILE A 471 -17.40 22.44 -23.94
N PRO A 472 -18.01 23.64 -24.04
CA PRO A 472 -19.31 23.80 -24.68
C PRO A 472 -19.19 23.81 -26.20
N THR A 473 -20.14 23.13 -26.84
CA THR A 473 -20.35 23.00 -28.28
C THR A 473 -20.88 24.27 -28.93
N LEU A 474 -20.31 24.66 -30.09
CA LEU A 474 -21.03 25.29 -31.21
C LEU A 474 -20.49 24.72 -32.54
N LEU A 475 -21.43 24.26 -33.39
CA LEU A 475 -21.31 23.74 -34.77
C LEU A 475 -21.04 24.88 -35.80
N PRO A 476 -20.87 24.65 -37.13
CA PRO A 476 -20.74 23.41 -37.91
C PRO A 476 -19.55 23.37 -38.93
N PHE A 477 -19.41 22.22 -39.58
CA PHE A 477 -18.71 21.90 -40.83
C PHE A 477 -18.36 23.04 -41.80
N THR A 478 -17.11 23.07 -42.26
CA THR A 478 -16.76 23.25 -43.69
C THR A 478 -15.37 22.64 -43.97
N ARG A 479 -15.28 21.91 -45.09
CA ARG A 479 -14.04 21.40 -45.72
C ARG A 479 -13.15 22.57 -46.13
N ILE A 480 -11.82 22.42 -46.07
CA ILE A 480 -10.87 22.86 -47.11
C ILE A 480 -9.53 22.13 -46.88
N CYS A 481 -8.98 21.66 -47.99
CA CYS A 481 -7.70 20.96 -48.13
C CYS A 481 -6.48 21.92 -48.09
N THR A 482 -5.30 21.29 -47.98
CA THR A 482 -3.97 21.75 -48.45
C THR A 482 -3.25 22.89 -47.71
N PHE A 483 -2.12 22.61 -47.04
CA PHE A 483 -0.75 22.76 -47.58
C PHE A 483 0.32 22.55 -46.47
N LEU A 484 1.34 21.74 -46.79
CA LEU A 484 2.67 21.67 -46.15
C LEU A 484 3.44 22.99 -46.39
N PRO A 485 4.44 23.39 -45.56
CA PRO A 485 5.82 22.83 -45.64
C PRO A 485 6.47 22.61 -44.26
N SER A 486 7.14 21.47 -44.02
CA SER A 486 8.58 21.21 -44.26
C SER A 486 9.52 22.01 -43.35
N PHE A 487 9.96 21.43 -42.24
CA PHE A 487 11.32 21.63 -41.70
C PHE A 487 11.79 20.34 -41.02
N LEU A 488 12.89 19.79 -41.56
CA LEU A 488 13.62 18.63 -41.06
C LEU A 488 14.53 19.00 -39.86
N PRO A 489 14.97 18.00 -39.07
CA PRO A 489 15.54 18.20 -37.75
C PRO A 489 17.08 18.31 -37.76
N PHE A 490 17.61 19.09 -36.83
CA PHE A 490 19.04 19.08 -36.48
C PHE A 490 19.30 18.02 -35.40
N SER A 491 20.20 17.08 -35.68
CA SER A 491 20.78 16.14 -34.71
C SER A 491 22.12 16.68 -34.19
N PRO A 492 22.45 16.47 -32.90
CA PRO A 492 23.83 16.36 -32.44
C PRO A 492 24.18 14.90 -32.04
N PRO A 493 25.48 14.56 -31.95
CA PRO A 493 25.97 13.22 -32.26
C PRO A 493 26.12 12.28 -31.06
N ASN A 494 26.03 10.98 -31.36
CA ASN A 494 26.64 9.81 -30.72
C ASN A 494 27.08 9.95 -29.25
N VAL A 495 26.19 9.53 -28.35
CA VAL A 495 26.60 8.90 -27.07
C VAL A 495 26.49 7.40 -27.25
N SER A 496 27.64 6.75 -27.22
CA SER A 496 27.84 5.32 -27.37
C SER A 496 27.03 4.53 -26.35
N LEU A 497 26.32 3.53 -26.86
CA LEU A 497 25.54 2.54 -26.14
C LEU A 497 26.34 1.90 -24.99
N LEU A 498 25.87 2.11 -23.76
CA LEU A 498 26.15 1.19 -22.65
C LEU A 498 25.48 -0.17 -22.97
N PRO A 499 26.12 -1.30 -22.64
CA PRO A 499 25.57 -2.62 -22.92
C PRO A 499 24.24 -2.83 -22.18
N PRO A 500 23.29 -3.59 -22.75
CA PRO A 500 21.95 -3.77 -22.20
C PRO A 500 22.04 -4.79 -21.06
N ASN A 501 22.47 -4.37 -19.87
CA ASN A 501 22.48 -5.24 -18.68
C ASN A 501 22.56 -4.45 -17.36
N PHE A 502 21.90 -3.30 -17.26
CA PHE A 502 21.57 -2.69 -15.97
C PHE A 502 20.25 -1.89 -16.07
N CYS A 503 19.17 -2.59 -16.42
CA CYS A 503 17.90 -2.25 -15.78
C CYS A 503 18.05 -2.58 -14.29
N PRO A 504 17.52 -1.77 -13.34
CA PRO A 504 17.39 -2.25 -11.97
C PRO A 504 16.62 -3.58 -12.07
N PRO A 505 17.16 -4.68 -11.53
CA PRO A 505 16.49 -5.96 -11.66
C PRO A 505 15.08 -5.77 -11.12
N HIS A 506 14.09 -6.34 -11.81
CA HIS A 506 12.88 -6.77 -11.16
C HIS A 506 13.29 -7.33 -9.79
N PHE A 507 12.89 -6.63 -8.72
CA PHE A 507 13.15 -7.10 -7.37
C PHE A 507 12.69 -8.56 -7.33
N PRO A 508 13.59 -9.54 -7.12
CA PRO A 508 13.16 -10.90 -7.01
C PRO A 508 12.17 -10.96 -5.84
N LEU A 509 11.02 -11.55 -6.11
CA LEU A 509 10.03 -11.86 -5.09
C LEU A 509 10.76 -12.50 -3.90
N PRO A 510 10.47 -12.11 -2.66
CA PRO A 510 10.82 -12.96 -1.54
C PRO A 510 10.18 -14.32 -1.80
N ILE A 511 11.00 -15.37 -1.77
CA ILE A 511 10.52 -16.75 -1.73
C ILE A 511 9.48 -16.81 -0.59
N PRO A 512 8.24 -17.28 -0.82
CA PRO A 512 7.26 -17.40 0.24
C PRO A 512 7.83 -18.27 1.37
N PRO A 513 7.50 -18.02 2.65
CA PRO A 513 7.89 -18.94 3.70
C PRO A 513 7.33 -20.31 3.37
N PHE A 514 8.20 -21.32 3.32
CA PHE A 514 7.78 -22.72 3.21
C PHE A 514 6.72 -23.00 4.29
N PRO A 515 5.66 -23.77 3.98
CA PRO A 515 4.71 -24.21 4.99
C PRO A 515 5.46 -25.02 6.08
N PRO A 516 4.99 -25.01 7.34
CA PRO A 516 5.59 -25.83 8.36
C PRO A 516 5.46 -27.31 7.97
N ASN A 517 6.58 -27.96 7.65
CA ASN A 517 6.62 -29.40 7.50
C ASN A 517 6.29 -30.03 8.86
N SER A 518 5.07 -30.51 9.02
CA SER A 518 4.73 -31.54 9.99
C SER A 518 5.37 -32.85 9.55
N SER A 519 6.61 -33.08 9.95
CA SER A 519 7.18 -34.43 10.04
C SER A 519 8.00 -34.52 11.32
N SER A 520 7.33 -35.01 12.35
CA SER A 520 7.93 -35.56 13.55
C SER A 520 8.84 -36.72 13.15
N PHE A 521 10.15 -36.50 13.12
CA PHE A 521 11.14 -37.58 13.15
C PHE A 521 11.55 -37.83 14.60
N SER A 522 10.88 -38.82 15.21
CA SER A 522 11.39 -39.51 16.39
C SER A 522 12.56 -40.41 15.97
N PRO A 523 13.70 -40.43 16.69
CA PRO A 523 14.75 -41.40 16.41
C PRO A 523 14.32 -42.77 16.94
N GLN A 524 13.97 -43.70 16.04
CA GLN A 524 13.87 -45.11 16.38
C GLN A 524 15.28 -45.69 16.51
N ILE A 525 15.62 -46.08 17.73
CA ILE A 525 16.74 -46.94 18.06
C ILE A 525 16.30 -48.38 17.74
N SER A 526 16.90 -49.00 16.73
CA SER A 526 16.75 -50.42 16.46
C SER A 526 17.80 -51.22 17.25
N PRO A 527 17.42 -52.31 17.93
CA PRO A 527 18.34 -53.11 18.75
C PRO A 527 19.17 -54.07 17.90
N LEU A 528 20.48 -54.10 18.17
CA LEU A 528 21.43 -55.10 17.67
C LEU A 528 21.09 -56.49 18.25
N SER A 529 20.94 -57.49 17.38
CA SER A 529 20.91 -58.92 17.73
C SER A 529 22.31 -59.55 17.56
N PRO A 530 22.65 -60.60 18.33
CA PRO A 530 24.02 -61.03 18.60
C PRO A 530 24.63 -61.95 17.53
N PRO A 531 25.96 -62.14 17.48
CA PRO A 531 26.60 -63.01 16.50
C PRO A 531 26.54 -64.47 16.94
N GLN A 532 26.10 -65.36 16.05
CA GLN A 532 26.32 -66.80 16.21
C GLN A 532 27.58 -67.26 15.46
N LEU A 533 28.37 -68.03 16.19
CA LEU A 533 29.61 -68.70 15.81
C LEU A 533 29.43 -69.70 14.66
N GLY A 534 30.48 -69.83 13.83
CA GLY A 534 30.62 -70.87 12.81
C GLY A 534 32.07 -71.21 12.45
N ARG A 535 32.77 -71.86 13.38
CA ARG A 535 33.80 -72.92 13.28
C ARG A 535 34.95 -72.92 12.24
N THR A 536 36.14 -73.23 12.79
CA THR A 536 37.26 -74.08 12.29
C THR A 536 38.14 -73.52 11.17
N ARG A 537 39.48 -73.57 11.21
CA ARG A 537 40.46 -74.46 11.88
C ARG A 537 41.53 -73.68 12.61
#